data_AF-A0A960PG58-F1
#
_entry.id   AF-A0A960PG58-F1
#
_cell.length_a   1.000
_cell.length_b   1.000
_cell.length_c   1.000
_cell.angle_alpha   90.00
_cell.angle_beta   90.00
_cell.angle_gamma   90.00
#
_symmetry.space_group_name_H-M   'P 1'
#
loop_
_entity.id
_entity.type
_entity.pdbx_description
1 polymer ?
#
loop_
_entity_poly.entity_id
_entity_poly.type
_entity_poly.pdbx_seq_one_letter_code
_entity_poly.pdbx_strand_id
1 'polypeptide(L)' 'KEPLSDAKPFTNDAIKKDINAILLEITVVTKDNLMDTVIKDGFASYDEVYLNVPKEKRPAKPE' A
#
# COMPACT_ATOMS: atom_id res chain seq x y z
N LYS A 1 12.49 4.15 3.77
CA LYS A 1 11.97 4.46 5.12
C LYS A 1 12.06 5.97 5.28
N GLU A 2 10.97 6.62 5.66
CA GLU A 2 10.96 8.06 5.91
C GLU A 2 11.95 8.43 7.03
N PRO A 3 12.64 9.58 6.92
CA PRO A 3 13.60 9.99 7.93
C PRO A 3 12.89 10.50 9.19
N LEU A 4 13.50 10.27 10.35
CA LEU A 4 12.96 10.71 11.65
C LEU A 4 12.84 12.24 11.76
N SER A 5 13.54 12.99 10.91
CA SER A 5 13.41 14.45 10.80
C SER A 5 12.02 14.90 10.40
N ASP A 6 11.24 14.04 9.77
CA ASP A 6 9.95 14.39 9.16
C ASP A 6 8.77 14.10 10.10
N ALA A 7 9.05 13.59 11.30
CA ALA A 7 8.05 13.28 12.31
C ALA A 7 7.38 14.57 12.83
N LYS A 8 6.05 14.54 12.94
CA LYS A 8 5.21 15.64 13.43
C LYS A 8 4.46 15.22 14.69
N PRO A 9 4.12 16.16 15.60
CA PRO A 9 3.29 15.84 16.76
C PRO A 9 1.93 15.27 16.35
N PHE A 10 1.56 14.12 16.95
CA PHE A 10 0.27 13.47 16.82
C PHE A 10 -0.27 13.16 18.22
N THR A 11 -1.48 13.61 18.53
CA THR A 11 -2.08 13.45 19.86
C THR A 11 -2.57 12.01 20.05
N ASN A 12 -2.11 11.36 21.11
CA ASN A 12 -2.64 10.07 21.54
C ASN A 12 -3.75 10.28 22.59
N ASP A 13 -5.00 9.99 22.21
CA ASP A 13 -6.17 10.22 23.05
C ASP A 13 -6.19 9.38 24.34
N ALA A 14 -5.60 8.18 24.32
CA ALA A 14 -5.61 7.28 25.48
C ALA A 14 -4.75 7.81 26.64
N ILE A 15 -3.62 8.45 26.31
CA ILE A 15 -2.68 9.00 27.30
C ILE A 15 -2.68 10.54 27.37
N LYS A 16 -3.46 11.20 26.50
CA LYS A 16 -3.60 12.65 26.37
C LYS A 16 -2.24 13.37 26.22
N LYS A 17 -1.36 12.83 25.38
CA LYS A 17 -0.02 13.38 25.10
C LYS A 17 0.29 13.33 23.62
N ASP A 18 1.12 14.26 23.16
CA ASP A 18 1.64 14.28 21.80
C ASP A 18 2.83 13.34 21.64
N ILE A 19 2.83 12.62 20.52
CA ILE A 19 3.89 11.70 20.10
C ILE A 19 4.38 12.15 18.73
N ASN A 20 5.68 12.30 18.54
CA ASN A 20 6.24 12.53 17.21
C ASN A 20 6.04 11.29 16.35
N ALA A 21 5.26 11.42 15.29
CA ALA A 21 4.88 10.34 14.41
C ALA A 21 5.08 10.74 12.95
N ILE A 22 5.39 9.76 12.11
CA ILE A 22 5.34 9.89 10.66
C ILE A 22 4.05 9.23 10.21
N LEU A 23 3.10 10.03 9.73
CA LEU A 23 1.83 9.54 9.21
C LEU A 23 2.03 9.25 7.72
N LEU A 24 2.17 7.97 7.39
CA LEU A 24 2.33 7.54 6.00
C LEU A 24 1.05 7.80 5.22
N GLU A 25 1.19 8.26 3.99
CA GLU A 25 0.07 8.37 3.07
C GLU A 25 -0.45 6.97 2.71
N ILE A 26 -1.77 6.82 2.73
CA ILE A 26 -2.43 5.56 2.40
C ILE A 26 -2.85 5.60 0.94
N THR A 27 -2.43 4.59 0.18
CA THR A 27 -2.91 4.40 -1.20
C THR A 27 -4.18 3.55 -1.20
N VAL A 28 -5.29 4.10 -1.70
CA VAL A 28 -6.52 3.34 -1.91
C VAL A 28 -6.36 2.44 -3.13
N VAL A 29 -6.47 1.13 -2.92
CA VAL A 29 -6.33 0.14 -4.00
C VAL A 29 -7.67 -0.14 -4.65
N THR A 30 -7.70 -0.09 -5.97
CA THR A 30 -8.85 -0.33 -6.85
C THR A 30 -8.43 -1.26 -8.00
N LYS A 31 -9.38 -1.65 -8.85
CA LYS A 31 -9.08 -2.48 -10.04
C LYS A 31 -8.05 -1.80 -10.96
N ASP A 32 -8.09 -0.48 -11.06
CA ASP A 32 -7.32 0.26 -12.05
C ASP A 32 -5.84 0.46 -11.64
N ASN A 33 -5.52 0.36 -10.34
CA ASN A 33 -4.15 0.55 -9.84
C ASN A 33 -3.54 -0.68 -9.15
N LEU A 34 -4.21 -1.83 -9.17
CA LEU A 34 -3.74 -3.06 -8.52
C LEU A 34 -2.40 -3.56 -9.08
N MET A 35 -2.19 -3.39 -10.39
CA MET A 35 -0.94 -3.74 -11.08
C MET A 35 0.23 -2.86 -10.63
N ASP A 36 -0.01 -1.55 -10.50
CA ASP A 36 1.02 -0.55 -10.20
C ASP A 36 1.35 -0.41 -8.72
N THR A 37 0.51 -0.98 -7.85
CA THR A 37 0.69 -0.94 -6.39
C THR A 37 1.03 -2.34 -5.90
N VAL A 38 0.02 -3.12 -5.46
CA VAL A 38 0.15 -4.42 -4.82
C VAL A 38 1.10 -5.38 -5.54
N ILE A 39 1.01 -5.47 -6.87
CA ILE A 39 1.84 -6.40 -7.65
C ILE A 39 3.24 -5.85 -7.87
N LYS A 40 3.37 -4.60 -8.33
CA LYS A 40 4.66 -3.96 -8.59
C LYS A 40 5.50 -3.79 -7.32
N ASP A 41 4.86 -3.47 -6.20
CA ASP A 41 5.50 -3.33 -4.89
C ASP A 41 5.89 -4.70 -4.29
N GLY A 42 5.49 -5.80 -4.92
CA GLY A 42 5.83 -7.16 -4.52
C GLY A 42 5.06 -7.65 -3.29
N PHE A 43 3.92 -7.03 -2.96
CA PHE A 43 3.09 -7.45 -1.83
C PHE A 43 2.38 -8.78 -2.10
N ALA A 44 1.91 -8.98 -3.34
CA ALA A 44 1.37 -10.24 -3.82
C ALA A 44 1.73 -10.43 -5.29
N SER A 45 2.00 -11.67 -5.71
CA SER A 45 2.35 -11.95 -7.10
C SER A 45 1.14 -11.84 -8.03
N TYR A 46 1.38 -11.55 -9.31
CA TYR A 46 0.33 -11.54 -10.34
C TYR A 46 -0.47 -12.85 -10.37
N ASP A 47 0.21 -14.00 -10.26
CA ASP A 47 -0.45 -15.30 -10.37
C ASP A 47 -1.34 -15.60 -9.15
N GLU A 48 -0.98 -15.15 -7.96
CA GLU A 48 -1.83 -15.24 -6.75
C GLU A 48 -3.07 -14.34 -6.87
N VAL A 49 -2.88 -13.08 -7.28
CA VAL A 49 -3.97 -12.10 -7.42
C VAL A 49 -5.00 -12.55 -8.45
N TYR A 50 -4.56 -13.14 -9.57
CA TYR A 50 -5.43 -13.55 -10.67
C TYR A 50 -5.72 -15.06 -10.73
N LEU A 51 -5.44 -15.83 -9.66
CA LEU A 51 -5.56 -17.30 -9.64
C LEU A 51 -6.91 -17.81 -10.18
N ASN A 52 -8.00 -17.17 -9.77
CA ASN A 52 -9.38 -17.56 -10.12
C ASN A 52 -9.97 -16.75 -11.28
N VAL A 53 -9.16 -15.95 -11.97
CA VAL A 53 -9.59 -15.18 -13.14
C VAL A 53 -9.22 -15.97 -14.40
N PRO A 54 -10.12 -16.19 -15.38
CA PRO A 54 -9.76 -16.81 -16.65
C PRO A 54 -8.64 -16.04 -17.37
N LYS A 55 -7.69 -16.73 -18.00
CA LYS A 55 -6.43 -16.14 -18.54
C LYS A 55 -6.70 -14.98 -19.50
N GLU A 56 -7.70 -15.13 -20.35
CA GLU A 56 -8.16 -14.16 -21.34
C GLU A 56 -8.80 -12.89 -20.73
N LYS A 57 -9.14 -12.91 -19.44
CA LYS A 57 -9.69 -11.77 -18.69
C LYS A 57 -8.66 -11.07 -17.80
N ARG A 58 -7.44 -11.58 -17.74
CA ARG A 58 -6.37 -11.00 -16.92
C ARG A 58 -5.67 -9.87 -17.69
N PRO A 59 -5.18 -8.83 -17.02
CA PRO A 59 -4.30 -7.84 -17.66
C PRO A 59 -2.98 -8.49 -18.10
N ALA A 60 -2.22 -7.83 -18.98
CA ALA A 60 -0.90 -8.33 -19.37
C ALA A 60 0.00 -8.53 -18.14
N LYS A 61 0.83 -9.58 -18.15
CA LYS A 61 1.82 -9.78 -17.10
C LYS A 61 2.86 -8.65 -17.18
N PRO A 62 3.27 -8.06 -16.03
CA PRO A 62 4.44 -7.20 -16.00
C PRO A 62 5.69 -8.02 -16.36
N GLU A 63 6.63 -7.41 -17.09
CA GLU A 63 7.94 -8.01 -17.42
C GLU A 63 8.81 -8.22 -16.17
#